data_AF-A0A6P3X219-F1
#
_entry.id   AF-A0A6P3X219-F1
#
_cell.length_a   1.000
_cell.length_b   1.000
_cell.length_c   1.000
_cell.angle_alpha   90.00
_cell.angle_beta   90.00
_cell.angle_gamma   90.00
#
_symmetry.space_group_name_H-M   'P 1'
#
loop_
_entity.id
_entity.type
_entity.pdbx_description
1 polymer ?
#
loop_
_entity_poly.entity_id
_entity_poly.type
_entity_poly.pdbx_seq_one_letter_code
_entity_poly.pdbx_strand_id
1 'polypeptide(L)'
;MSDRKGTRETRAHAERRKKRKFPGNRYTLENDLDYTSASAKKLLGSMNLEVPVASNFAYCILEFASVFSAISANVICKECKNDVTFSQTILRGLGFKILMSCKCSTDKTINSGPMIQNAFEINRRFVFAMRLLGVGHEGANLFCSLLDICQGIGNSTYTALLENIHTAASAVYESVLSFAATQEKNMNEEAGKPQIELTVSGDGTWKKRGFSSLFGVSTLIEKYSGKVIDAMVMNSFCGACNLWKKLKNTEPEKYEAWYADHESECSINHTGSSGKMEIDAIIAMFLRSIEKHGVKYLTYVGDGDSKTFNGILKAEPYGNDSPVIKKECVGHVEKRMGTRLRNVKKNNKGIGGKGQGKLTDKLIIEMTKCYGLAIRRHPDSLEEMKKEVWATFYHKCSTDENPQHQNCPAGEGSWCKWRQAEAKSTLDQFHHEKAPLSKEVQAVVKSIYEDLSKDDLLTRCLGAETQNNNESLNSLIWTFAPKHLHSGAQIVQIATFLAVVILNEGFQGIIKIMHTMGCSIGRSAHAYVERRDKARISRSEQRMSDAAREVRISAREEQSALRNLQEEEEGILYAPGIAD
;
A
#
# COMPACT_ATOMS: atom_id res chain seq x y z
N MET A 1 -58.29 -18.42 11.57
CA MET A 1 -58.91 -17.80 12.78
C MET A 1 -58.08 -18.30 13.96
N SER A 2 -57.01 -17.58 14.30
CA SER A 2 -56.95 -16.54 15.36
C SER A 2 -57.15 -17.15 16.75
N ASP A 3 -56.43 -16.83 17.81
CA ASP A 3 -55.32 -15.93 18.11
C ASP A 3 -55.06 -16.20 19.60
N ARG A 4 -53.81 -16.07 20.07
CA ARG A 4 -53.48 -15.21 21.23
C ARG A 4 -51.99 -15.27 21.56
N LYS A 5 -51.37 -14.13 21.27
CA LYS A 5 -50.00 -13.73 21.57
C LYS A 5 -49.78 -13.61 23.08
N GLY A 6 -48.70 -14.21 23.58
CA GLY A 6 -48.08 -13.88 24.86
C GLY A 6 -46.91 -12.91 24.64
N THR A 7 -46.91 -11.83 25.40
CA THR A 7 -46.06 -10.63 25.34
C THR A 7 -44.58 -10.91 25.61
N ARG A 8 -43.71 -10.31 24.78
CA ARG A 8 -42.25 -10.29 24.94
C ARG A 8 -41.90 -9.09 25.82
N GLU A 9 -41.53 -9.34 27.08
CA GLU A 9 -40.99 -8.32 27.97
C GLU A 9 -39.70 -7.72 27.40
N THR A 10 -39.71 -6.41 27.19
CA THR A 10 -38.55 -5.58 26.88
C THR A 10 -37.66 -5.47 28.11
N ARG A 11 -36.58 -6.26 28.17
CA ARG A 11 -35.50 -6.02 29.13
C ARG A 11 -34.77 -4.73 28.75
N ALA A 12 -34.92 -3.72 29.60
CA ALA A 12 -34.20 -2.46 29.52
C ALA A 12 -32.69 -2.68 29.46
N HIS A 13 -32.02 -2.02 28.51
CA HIS A 13 -30.56 -1.96 28.45
C HIS A 13 -30.02 -1.30 29.72
N ALA A 14 -29.18 -2.01 30.47
CA ALA A 14 -28.42 -1.43 31.56
C ALA A 14 -27.50 -0.31 31.02
N GLU A 15 -27.62 0.88 31.60
CA GLU A 15 -26.78 2.04 31.28
C GLU A 15 -25.29 1.68 31.41
N ARG A 16 -24.54 1.86 30.31
CA ARG A 16 -23.08 1.77 30.32
C ARG A 16 -22.52 2.90 31.19
N ARG A 17 -22.06 2.57 32.40
CA ARG A 17 -21.17 3.45 33.18
C ARG A 17 -19.95 3.82 32.31
N LYS A 18 -19.76 5.12 32.05
CA LYS A 18 -18.53 5.68 31.45
C LYS A 18 -17.33 5.18 32.25
N LYS A 19 -16.53 4.27 31.67
CA LYS A 19 -15.21 3.92 32.25
C LYS A 19 -14.31 5.16 32.17
N ARG A 20 -13.69 5.51 33.29
CA ARG A 20 -12.67 6.56 33.38
C ARG A 20 -11.58 6.30 32.33
N LYS A 21 -11.25 7.32 31.53
CA LYS A 21 -10.06 7.32 30.68
C LYS A 21 -8.84 7.22 31.58
N PHE A 22 -8.06 6.16 31.43
CA PHE A 22 -6.74 6.05 32.04
C PHE A 22 -5.77 6.84 31.15
N PRO A 23 -5.16 7.93 31.64
CA PRO A 23 -4.08 8.58 30.91
C PRO A 23 -2.82 7.72 31.13
N GLY A 24 -2.47 6.91 30.14
CA GLY A 24 -1.20 6.20 30.09
C GLY A 24 -0.02 7.18 30.08
N ASN A 25 1.09 6.74 30.68
CA ASN A 25 2.23 7.56 31.07
C ASN A 25 2.98 8.19 29.87
N ARG A 26 3.26 9.49 29.96
CA ARG A 26 3.70 10.41 28.88
C ARG A 26 5.19 10.32 28.51
N TYR A 27 5.97 9.51 29.23
CA TYR A 27 7.44 9.61 29.26
C TYR A 27 8.22 8.57 28.43
N THR A 28 7.68 8.09 27.31
CA THR A 28 8.48 7.25 26.37
C THR A 28 8.51 7.79 24.94
N LEU A 29 8.04 9.03 24.73
CA LEU A 29 8.01 9.70 23.43
C LEU A 29 8.87 10.96 23.36
N GLU A 30 9.62 11.31 24.42
CA GLU A 30 10.31 12.60 24.49
C GLU A 30 11.65 12.68 23.73
N ASN A 31 12.05 11.65 22.98
CA ASN A 31 13.29 11.69 22.18
C ASN A 31 13.08 11.75 20.65
N ASP A 32 11.86 11.74 20.13
CA ASP A 32 11.62 12.07 18.71
C ASP A 32 11.38 13.58 18.59
N LEU A 33 12.45 14.34 18.38
CA LEU A 33 12.42 15.79 18.12
C LEU A 33 11.81 16.15 16.75
N ASP A 34 11.25 15.18 16.03
CA ASP A 34 10.76 15.35 14.68
C ASP A 34 9.33 14.81 14.55
N TYR A 35 8.36 15.60 15.01
CA TYR A 35 6.92 15.28 15.06
C TYR A 35 6.26 15.22 13.66
N THR A 36 7.04 14.98 12.60
CA THR A 36 6.58 14.93 11.20
C THR A 36 6.18 13.51 10.79
N SER A 37 4.95 13.35 10.32
CA SER A 37 4.45 12.04 9.87
C SER A 37 5.16 11.53 8.60
N ALA A 38 5.18 10.22 8.38
CA ALA A 38 5.77 9.62 7.16
C ALA A 38 5.11 10.10 5.84
N SER A 39 3.90 10.66 5.90
CA SER A 39 3.29 11.33 4.73
C SER A 39 3.80 12.75 4.57
N ALA A 40 4.01 13.49 5.67
CA ALA A 40 4.59 14.82 5.64
C ALA A 40 6.04 14.76 5.14
N LYS A 41 6.85 13.83 5.66
CA LYS A 41 8.26 13.64 5.25
C LYS A 41 8.43 13.42 3.74
N LYS A 42 7.56 12.62 3.11
CA LYS A 42 7.61 12.40 1.64
C LYS A 42 7.26 13.65 0.83
N LEU A 43 6.32 14.45 1.33
CA LEU A 43 5.89 15.67 0.65
C LEU A 43 6.77 16.89 1.00
N LEU A 44 7.67 16.74 1.98
CA LEU A 44 8.69 17.71 2.32
C LEU A 44 9.81 17.59 1.27
N GLY A 45 10.09 18.68 0.54
CA GLY A 45 11.01 18.63 -0.60
C GLY A 45 10.44 17.91 -1.84
N SER A 46 9.12 17.91 -2.03
CA SER A 46 8.45 17.32 -3.21
C SER A 46 8.96 17.90 -4.53
N MET A 47 8.86 17.10 -5.60
CA MET A 47 9.18 17.55 -6.96
C MET A 47 8.30 18.74 -7.34
N ASN A 48 8.84 19.73 -8.05
CA ASN A 48 8.00 20.79 -8.61
C ASN A 48 7.12 20.21 -9.74
N LEU A 49 5.87 19.95 -9.40
CA LEU A 49 4.84 19.40 -10.27
C LEU A 49 3.78 20.45 -10.65
N GLU A 50 4.09 21.73 -10.50
CA GLU A 50 3.17 22.81 -10.83
C GLU A 50 2.71 22.75 -12.29
N VAL A 51 1.45 23.12 -12.48
CA VAL A 51 0.80 23.17 -13.78
C VAL A 51 -0.04 24.44 -13.89
N PRO A 52 -0.20 25.00 -15.11
CA PRO A 52 -1.09 26.13 -15.31
C PRO A 52 -2.54 25.80 -14.97
N VAL A 53 -3.17 26.64 -14.14
CA VAL A 53 -4.59 26.52 -13.80
C VAL A 53 -5.42 27.46 -14.67
N ALA A 54 -6.27 26.89 -15.52
CA ALA A 54 -7.19 27.64 -16.37
C ALA A 54 -8.36 28.20 -15.54
N SER A 55 -8.40 29.52 -15.36
CA SER A 55 -9.39 30.21 -14.53
C SER A 55 -10.82 30.12 -15.05
N ASN A 56 -10.98 30.07 -16.38
CA ASN A 56 -12.27 30.13 -17.07
C ASN A 56 -12.71 28.75 -17.60
N PHE A 57 -12.03 27.69 -17.19
CA PHE A 57 -12.32 26.33 -17.64
C PHE A 57 -13.10 25.54 -16.58
N ALA A 58 -14.30 25.09 -16.95
CA ALA A 58 -15.10 24.19 -16.14
C ALA A 58 -16.00 23.34 -17.04
N TYR A 59 -16.25 22.10 -16.62
CA TYR A 59 -17.33 21.27 -17.17
C TYR A 59 -18.57 21.39 -16.29
N CYS A 60 -19.74 21.36 -16.92
CA CYS A 60 -21.03 21.35 -16.26
C CYS A 60 -21.91 20.27 -16.90
N ILE A 61 -22.69 19.55 -16.09
CA ILE A 61 -23.71 18.62 -16.58
C ILE A 61 -25.03 19.38 -16.64
N LEU A 62 -25.67 19.38 -17.80
CA LEU A 62 -26.97 20.00 -18.03
C LEU A 62 -27.82 19.12 -18.93
N GLU A 63 -29.15 19.24 -18.81
CA GLU A 63 -30.08 18.61 -19.74
C GLU A 63 -30.20 19.51 -20.97
N PHE A 64 -29.76 19.00 -22.12
CA PHE A 64 -29.55 19.81 -23.31
C PHE A 64 -30.86 20.39 -23.85
N ALA A 65 -31.93 19.60 -23.92
CA ALA A 65 -33.17 20.06 -24.53
C ALA A 65 -33.79 21.22 -23.74
N SER A 66 -33.82 21.13 -22.41
CA SER A 66 -34.36 22.18 -21.53
C SER A 66 -33.57 23.47 -21.67
N VAL A 67 -32.24 23.41 -21.57
CA VAL A 67 -31.40 24.61 -21.61
C VAL A 67 -31.42 25.24 -23.01
N PHE A 68 -31.20 24.46 -24.06
CA PHE A 68 -31.08 25.01 -25.41
C PHE A 68 -32.43 25.37 -26.05
N SER A 69 -33.53 24.74 -25.64
CA SER A 69 -34.88 25.21 -26.05
C SER A 69 -35.23 26.54 -25.37
N ALA A 70 -34.89 26.69 -24.08
CA ALA A 70 -35.09 27.97 -23.40
C ALA A 70 -34.23 29.08 -24.02
N ILE A 71 -32.97 28.80 -24.36
CA ILE A 71 -32.11 29.77 -25.06
C ILE A 71 -32.69 30.09 -26.44
N SER A 72 -33.09 29.07 -27.22
CA SER A 72 -33.71 29.23 -28.55
C SER A 72 -34.90 30.19 -28.53
N ALA A 73 -35.77 30.11 -27.52
CA ALA A 73 -36.93 30.99 -27.37
C ALA A 73 -36.58 32.46 -27.04
N ASN A 74 -35.34 32.74 -26.63
CA ASN A 74 -34.90 34.06 -26.17
C ASN A 74 -33.83 34.70 -27.08
N VAL A 75 -33.43 34.03 -28.17
CA VAL A 75 -32.37 34.52 -29.07
C VAL A 75 -32.79 34.45 -30.54
N ILE A 76 -32.32 35.43 -31.32
CA ILE A 76 -32.51 35.48 -32.78
C ILE A 76 -31.16 35.54 -33.49
N CYS A 77 -31.12 35.10 -34.74
CA CYS A 77 -29.91 35.19 -35.56
C CYS A 77 -29.60 36.67 -35.87
N LYS A 78 -28.36 37.10 -35.59
CA LYS A 78 -27.93 38.49 -35.83
C LYS A 78 -28.01 38.88 -37.30
N GLU A 79 -27.76 37.95 -38.22
CA GLU A 79 -27.69 38.15 -39.66
C GLU A 79 -29.10 38.15 -40.30
N CYS A 80 -29.82 37.02 -40.23
CA CYS A 80 -31.14 36.91 -40.88
C CYS A 80 -32.33 37.37 -40.03
N LYS A 81 -32.14 37.75 -38.76
CA LYS A 81 -33.20 38.19 -37.83
C LYS A 81 -34.34 37.18 -37.60
N ASN A 82 -34.10 35.90 -37.87
CA ASN A 82 -35.05 34.82 -37.63
C ASN A 82 -34.65 34.00 -36.40
N ASP A 83 -35.58 33.16 -35.94
CA ASP A 83 -35.37 32.22 -34.84
C ASP A 83 -34.17 31.29 -35.09
N VAL A 84 -33.53 30.93 -33.99
CA VAL A 84 -32.36 30.05 -33.98
C VAL A 84 -32.74 28.76 -33.28
N THR A 85 -32.44 27.63 -33.90
CA THR A 85 -32.58 26.30 -33.29
C THR A 85 -31.21 25.72 -32.96
N PHE A 86 -31.17 24.94 -31.90
CA PHE A 86 -29.97 24.24 -31.46
C PHE A 86 -30.20 22.74 -31.48
N SER A 87 -29.24 21.99 -32.00
CA SER A 87 -29.25 20.53 -31.97
C SER A 87 -27.85 19.99 -31.69
N GLN A 88 -27.77 18.71 -31.34
CA GLN A 88 -26.50 18.03 -31.16
C GLN A 88 -26.12 17.28 -32.43
N THR A 89 -24.84 17.29 -32.77
CA THR A 89 -24.30 16.31 -33.73
C THR A 89 -24.17 14.94 -33.07
N ILE A 90 -23.82 13.93 -33.87
CA ILE A 90 -23.46 12.60 -33.38
C ILE A 90 -22.43 12.70 -32.24
N LEU A 91 -22.69 11.97 -31.17
CA LEU A 91 -21.81 11.86 -30.00
C LEU A 91 -20.50 11.15 -30.37
N ARG A 92 -19.38 11.68 -29.87
CA ARG A 92 -18.04 11.13 -30.02
C ARG A 92 -17.48 10.85 -28.63
N GLY A 93 -17.98 9.78 -28.01
CA GLY A 93 -17.88 9.57 -26.57
C GLY A 93 -18.75 10.57 -25.83
N LEU A 94 -18.18 11.27 -24.85
CA LEU A 94 -18.88 12.31 -24.08
C LEU A 94 -18.91 13.68 -24.78
N GLY A 95 -18.17 13.84 -25.89
CA GLY A 95 -18.11 15.10 -26.63
C GLY A 95 -18.99 15.11 -27.87
N PHE A 96 -19.57 16.26 -28.18
CA PHE A 96 -20.35 16.53 -29.39
C PHE A 96 -20.12 17.95 -29.91
N LYS A 97 -20.66 18.27 -31.09
CA LYS A 97 -20.80 19.65 -31.55
C LYS A 97 -22.25 20.08 -31.40
N ILE A 98 -22.44 21.34 -31.05
CA ILE A 98 -23.72 22.02 -31.04
C ILE A 98 -23.88 22.64 -32.43
N LEU A 99 -24.94 22.25 -33.13
CA LEU A 99 -25.35 22.84 -34.38
C LEU A 99 -26.33 23.98 -34.09
N MET A 100 -26.02 25.17 -34.60
CA MET A 100 -26.88 26.34 -34.53
C MET A 100 -27.42 26.64 -35.93
N SER A 101 -28.72 26.46 -36.10
CA SER A 101 -29.42 26.57 -37.39
C SER A 101 -30.39 27.74 -37.40
N CYS A 102 -30.51 28.41 -38.55
CA CYS A 102 -31.47 29.48 -38.81
C CYS A 102 -31.71 29.59 -40.33
N LYS A 103 -32.45 30.59 -40.81
CA LYS A 103 -32.68 30.80 -42.26
C LYS A 103 -31.44 31.23 -43.08
N CYS A 104 -30.26 31.32 -42.47
CA CYS A 104 -29.03 31.57 -43.21
C CYS A 104 -28.58 30.30 -43.95
N SER A 105 -27.83 30.46 -45.04
CA SER A 105 -27.36 29.33 -45.86
C SER A 105 -26.28 28.46 -45.21
N THR A 106 -25.86 28.76 -43.98
CA THR A 106 -24.76 28.04 -43.31
C THR A 106 -25.04 27.88 -41.83
N ASP A 107 -25.10 26.63 -41.39
CA ASP A 107 -25.17 26.30 -39.97
C ASP A 107 -23.83 26.59 -39.29
N LYS A 108 -23.88 27.15 -38.08
CA LYS A 108 -22.68 27.37 -37.27
C LYS A 108 -22.50 26.18 -36.33
N THR A 109 -21.27 25.69 -36.20
CA THR A 109 -20.94 24.58 -35.30
C THR A 109 -20.10 25.07 -34.13
N ILE A 110 -20.45 24.65 -32.92
CA ILE A 110 -19.75 24.99 -31.69
C ILE A 110 -19.31 23.70 -31.01
N ASN A 111 -18.05 23.58 -30.61
CA ASN A 111 -17.58 22.41 -29.90
C ASN A 111 -18.10 22.41 -28.45
N SER A 112 -18.62 21.28 -27.95
CA SER A 112 -19.03 21.12 -26.54
C SER A 112 -17.88 21.19 -25.53
N GLY A 113 -16.63 21.21 -26.01
CA GLY A 113 -15.44 21.37 -25.20
C GLY A 113 -14.17 21.41 -26.04
N PRO A 114 -13.00 21.54 -25.40
CA PRO A 114 -11.72 21.53 -26.10
C PRO A 114 -11.51 20.24 -26.90
N MET A 115 -10.92 20.39 -28.08
CA MET A 115 -10.46 19.28 -28.89
C MET A 115 -8.94 19.18 -28.81
N ILE A 116 -8.46 17.95 -28.64
CA ILE A 116 -7.05 17.60 -28.77
C ILE A 116 -6.94 16.81 -30.07
N GLN A 117 -6.33 17.43 -31.08
CA GLN A 117 -6.35 16.93 -32.46
C GLN A 117 -7.81 16.68 -32.89
N ASN A 118 -8.16 15.43 -33.15
CA ASN A 118 -9.49 15.05 -33.63
C ASN A 118 -10.43 14.57 -32.53
N ALA A 119 -10.04 14.50 -31.26
CA ALA A 119 -10.85 13.96 -30.17
C ALA A 119 -11.20 15.01 -29.12
N PHE A 120 -12.35 14.89 -28.46
CA PHE A 120 -12.72 15.76 -27.35
C PHE A 120 -11.93 15.39 -26.09
N GLU A 121 -11.36 16.40 -25.42
CA GLU A 121 -10.53 16.24 -24.21
C GLU A 121 -11.29 15.54 -23.07
N ILE A 122 -12.60 15.77 -22.94
CA ILE A 122 -13.44 15.17 -21.91
C ILE A 122 -13.36 13.63 -21.87
N ASN A 123 -13.14 12.99 -23.01
CA ASN A 123 -13.00 11.53 -23.08
C ASN A 123 -11.75 11.05 -22.33
N ARG A 124 -10.62 11.76 -22.49
CA ARG A 124 -9.36 11.48 -21.75
C ARG A 124 -9.57 11.64 -20.26
N ARG A 125 -10.16 12.77 -19.85
CA ARG A 125 -10.47 13.06 -18.44
C ARG A 125 -11.38 12.02 -17.82
N PHE A 126 -12.45 11.65 -18.52
CA PHE A 126 -13.45 10.71 -18.03
C PHE A 126 -12.85 9.31 -17.83
N VAL A 127 -12.17 8.78 -18.84
CA VAL A 127 -11.54 7.45 -18.74
C VAL A 127 -10.46 7.45 -17.66
N PHE A 128 -9.64 8.50 -17.57
CA PHE A 128 -8.63 8.62 -16.51
C PHE A 128 -9.25 8.64 -15.10
N ALA A 129 -10.32 9.42 -14.90
CA ALA A 129 -11.04 9.46 -13.63
C ALA A 129 -11.66 8.10 -13.28
N MET A 130 -12.28 7.40 -14.24
CA MET A 130 -12.82 6.05 -14.03
C MET A 130 -11.71 5.06 -13.66
N ARG A 131 -10.54 5.14 -14.30
CA ARG A 131 -9.38 4.31 -13.94
C ARG A 131 -8.85 4.59 -12.53
N LEU A 132 -8.82 5.85 -12.10
CA LEU A 132 -8.46 6.23 -10.72
C LEU A 132 -9.45 5.69 -9.68
N LEU A 133 -10.70 5.43 -10.07
CA LEU A 133 -11.71 4.79 -9.24
C LEU A 133 -11.63 3.24 -9.30
N GLY A 134 -10.74 2.69 -10.11
CA GLY A 134 -10.66 1.25 -10.37
C GLY A 134 -11.75 0.71 -11.30
N VAL A 135 -12.53 1.60 -11.93
CA VAL A 135 -13.64 1.26 -12.83
C VAL A 135 -13.12 0.98 -14.25
N GLY A 136 -13.54 -0.15 -14.81
CA GLY A 136 -13.22 -0.57 -16.18
C GLY A 136 -14.15 0.02 -17.22
N HIS A 137 -13.90 -0.33 -18.48
CA HIS A 137 -14.66 0.12 -19.65
C HIS A 137 -16.18 -0.09 -19.51
N GLU A 138 -16.60 -1.31 -19.15
CA GLU A 138 -18.03 -1.62 -18.97
C GLU A 138 -18.67 -0.80 -17.84
N GLY A 139 -17.95 -0.55 -16.75
CA GLY A 139 -18.46 0.30 -15.66
C GLY A 139 -18.58 1.76 -16.08
N ALA A 140 -17.67 2.24 -16.94
CA ALA A 140 -17.74 3.57 -17.52
C ALA A 140 -18.93 3.70 -18.50
N ASN A 141 -19.17 2.68 -19.33
CA ASN A 141 -20.32 2.64 -20.23
C ASN A 141 -21.64 2.54 -19.47
N LEU A 142 -21.71 1.70 -18.44
CA LEU A 142 -22.87 1.60 -17.55
C LEU A 142 -23.20 2.96 -16.92
N PHE A 143 -22.19 3.67 -16.41
CA PHE A 143 -22.36 5.01 -15.85
C PHE A 143 -22.94 6.00 -16.87
N CYS A 144 -22.39 6.03 -18.09
CA CYS A 144 -22.87 6.91 -19.15
C CYS A 144 -24.31 6.58 -19.58
N SER A 145 -24.61 5.30 -19.76
CA SER A 145 -25.90 4.84 -20.26
C SER A 145 -27.03 5.03 -19.25
N LEU A 146 -26.79 4.77 -17.95
CA LEU A 146 -27.83 4.93 -16.92
C LEU A 146 -28.13 6.40 -16.57
N LEU A 147 -27.22 7.32 -16.92
CA LEU A 147 -27.42 8.75 -16.74
C LEU A 147 -27.94 9.44 -18.02
N ASP A 148 -28.28 8.67 -19.06
CA ASP A 148 -28.71 9.19 -20.37
C ASP A 148 -27.73 10.22 -20.97
N ILE A 149 -26.41 10.04 -20.74
CA ILE A 149 -25.37 10.95 -21.24
C ILE A 149 -24.96 10.56 -22.66
N CYS A 150 -24.58 9.29 -22.84
CA CYS A 150 -24.16 8.71 -24.12
C CYS A 150 -24.13 7.18 -24.02
N GLN A 151 -23.90 6.49 -25.14
CA GLN A 151 -23.70 5.03 -25.18
C GLN A 151 -22.32 4.58 -24.68
N GLY A 152 -21.57 5.47 -24.02
CA GLY A 152 -20.23 5.21 -23.51
C GLY A 152 -19.12 5.47 -24.52
N ILE A 153 -17.98 4.81 -24.30
CA ILE A 153 -16.78 4.92 -25.16
C ILE A 153 -16.67 3.64 -25.98
N GLY A 154 -16.36 3.71 -27.27
CA GLY A 154 -16.11 2.49 -28.08
C GLY A 154 -14.80 1.80 -27.68
N ASN A 155 -14.68 0.48 -27.90
CA ASN A 155 -13.49 -0.31 -27.53
C ASN A 155 -12.18 0.27 -28.07
N SER A 156 -12.13 0.58 -29.37
CA SER A 156 -10.94 1.15 -30.02
C SER A 156 -10.53 2.48 -29.41
N THR A 157 -11.51 3.36 -29.18
CA THR A 157 -11.29 4.64 -28.51
C THR A 157 -10.81 4.45 -27.07
N TYR A 158 -11.38 3.51 -26.32
CA TYR A 158 -10.97 3.22 -24.95
C TYR A 158 -9.52 2.71 -24.89
N THR A 159 -9.12 1.80 -25.78
CA THR A 159 -7.73 1.33 -25.89
C THR A 159 -6.76 2.47 -26.18
N ALA A 160 -7.05 3.33 -27.16
CA ALA A 160 -6.22 4.49 -27.47
C ALA A 160 -6.12 5.48 -26.28
N LEU A 161 -7.19 5.63 -25.49
CA LEU A 161 -7.17 6.43 -24.28
C LEU A 161 -6.34 5.78 -23.16
N LEU A 162 -6.36 4.44 -23.04
CA LEU A 162 -5.49 3.72 -22.10
C LEU A 162 -4.01 3.86 -22.46
N GLU A 163 -3.66 3.77 -23.75
CA GLU A 163 -2.30 4.04 -24.22
C GLU A 163 -1.87 5.46 -23.89
N ASN A 164 -2.73 6.45 -24.13
CA ASN A 164 -2.43 7.83 -23.75
C ASN A 164 -2.21 8.01 -22.24
N ILE A 165 -3.02 7.36 -21.40
CA ILE A 165 -2.83 7.35 -19.94
C ILE A 165 -1.51 6.69 -19.59
N HIS A 166 -1.19 5.54 -20.19
CA HIS A 166 0.04 4.80 -19.93
C HIS A 166 1.28 5.64 -20.27
N THR A 167 1.34 6.24 -21.47
CA THR A 167 2.46 7.08 -21.88
C THR A 167 2.65 8.28 -20.94
N ALA A 168 1.56 8.99 -20.63
CA ALA A 168 1.63 10.16 -19.76
C ALA A 168 2.00 9.80 -18.31
N ALA A 169 1.40 8.73 -17.76
CA ALA A 169 1.71 8.26 -16.42
C ALA A 169 3.14 7.74 -16.31
N SER A 170 3.64 7.02 -17.33
CA SER A 170 5.02 6.53 -17.41
C SER A 170 6.03 7.68 -17.40
N ALA A 171 5.81 8.73 -18.22
CA ALA A 171 6.70 9.87 -18.29
C ALA A 171 6.83 10.61 -16.94
N VAL A 172 5.70 10.83 -16.25
CA VAL A 172 5.70 11.43 -14.91
C VAL A 172 6.33 10.48 -13.88
N TYR A 173 6.03 9.19 -13.96
CA TYR A 173 6.58 8.16 -13.09
C TYR A 173 8.12 8.10 -13.15
N GLU A 174 8.72 8.06 -14.34
CA GLU A 174 10.19 8.03 -14.46
C GLU A 174 10.84 9.31 -13.93
N SER A 175 10.20 10.47 -14.13
CA SER A 175 10.67 11.74 -13.57
C SER A 175 10.64 11.73 -12.04
N VAL A 176 9.58 11.17 -11.46
CA VAL A 176 9.41 11.03 -10.01
C VAL A 176 10.43 10.05 -9.41
N LEU A 177 10.73 8.93 -10.09
CA LEU A 177 11.77 8.00 -9.62
C LEU A 177 13.17 8.62 -9.67
N SER A 178 13.50 9.34 -10.74
CA SER A 178 14.78 10.04 -10.87
C SER A 178 14.96 11.09 -9.76
N PHE A 179 13.90 11.83 -9.44
CA PHE A 179 13.91 12.80 -8.34
C PHE A 179 13.98 12.15 -6.96
N ALA A 180 13.33 11.00 -6.74
CA ALA A 180 13.43 10.23 -5.50
C ALA A 180 14.88 9.75 -5.27
N ALA A 181 15.50 9.14 -6.29
CA ALA A 181 16.89 8.70 -6.24
C ALA A 181 17.86 9.84 -5.90
N THR A 182 17.62 11.05 -6.43
CA THR A 182 18.44 12.23 -6.13
C THR A 182 18.27 12.70 -4.68
N GLN A 183 17.06 12.68 -4.14
CA GLN A 183 16.82 13.01 -2.73
C GLN A 183 17.49 12.00 -1.80
N GLU A 184 17.33 10.71 -2.06
CA GLU A 184 17.91 9.68 -1.19
C GLU A 184 19.43 9.75 -1.18
N LYS A 185 20.08 10.02 -2.32
CA LYS A 185 21.51 10.30 -2.37
C LYS A 185 21.93 11.37 -1.34
N ASN A 186 21.24 12.50 -1.35
CA ASN A 186 21.53 13.61 -0.44
C ASN A 186 21.25 13.23 1.02
N MET A 187 20.10 12.60 1.31
CA MET A 187 19.75 12.17 2.66
C MET A 187 20.70 11.09 3.20
N ASN A 188 21.24 10.23 2.33
CA ASN A 188 22.21 9.21 2.70
C ASN A 188 23.56 9.84 3.06
N GLU A 189 24.00 10.87 2.32
CA GLU A 189 25.18 11.67 2.65
C GLU A 189 25.01 12.44 3.97
N GLU A 190 23.86 13.09 4.18
CA GLU A 190 23.52 13.76 5.45
C GLU A 190 23.53 12.80 6.64
N ALA A 191 23.20 11.53 6.42
CA ALA A 191 23.29 10.46 7.42
C ALA A 191 24.71 9.90 7.60
N GLY A 192 25.73 10.49 6.98
CA GLY A 192 27.14 10.09 7.08
C GLY A 192 27.49 8.83 6.30
N LYS A 193 26.71 8.47 5.28
CA LYS A 193 26.93 7.28 4.43
C LYS A 193 27.34 7.66 3.00
N PRO A 194 27.98 6.75 2.23
CA PRO A 194 28.34 7.02 0.86
C PRO A 194 27.11 7.32 -0.01
N GLN A 195 27.10 8.47 -0.70
CA GLN A 195 25.96 8.98 -1.45
C GLN A 195 25.31 7.94 -2.40
N ILE A 196 26.11 7.09 -3.03
CA ILE A 196 25.66 6.13 -4.04
C ILE A 196 25.35 4.72 -3.50
N GLU A 197 25.50 4.48 -2.19
CA GLU A 197 25.29 3.17 -1.56
C GLU A 197 24.04 3.18 -0.68
N LEU A 198 22.93 2.73 -1.26
CA LEU A 198 21.61 2.91 -0.67
C LEU A 198 21.13 1.68 0.10
N THR A 199 20.25 1.96 1.07
CA THR A 199 19.44 0.95 1.75
C THR A 199 18.03 0.98 1.17
N VAL A 200 17.53 -0.17 0.69
CA VAL A 200 16.20 -0.28 0.09
C VAL A 200 15.38 -1.39 0.74
N SER A 201 14.07 -1.16 0.90
CA SER A 201 13.11 -2.18 1.28
C SER A 201 12.36 -2.73 0.08
N GLY A 202 12.47 -4.03 -0.15
CA GLY A 202 11.80 -4.72 -1.23
C GLY A 202 10.56 -5.46 -0.78
N ASP A 203 9.51 -5.48 -1.61
CA ASP A 203 8.31 -6.27 -1.34
C ASP A 203 7.57 -6.59 -2.64
N GLY A 204 6.95 -7.77 -2.69
CA GLY A 204 6.14 -8.27 -3.79
C GLY A 204 4.65 -8.26 -3.48
N THR A 205 3.81 -8.03 -4.49
CA THR A 205 2.36 -8.11 -4.35
C THR A 205 1.68 -8.66 -5.58
N TRP A 206 0.61 -9.45 -5.38
CA TRP A 206 -0.05 -10.20 -6.44
C TRP A 206 -1.50 -9.79 -6.66
N LYS A 207 -1.95 -9.86 -7.92
CA LYS A 207 -3.32 -9.54 -8.33
C LYS A 207 -4.34 -10.49 -7.72
N LYS A 208 -4.07 -11.80 -7.72
CA LYS A 208 -4.91 -12.81 -7.05
C LYS A 208 -4.25 -13.28 -5.76
N ARG A 209 -5.05 -13.65 -4.76
CA ARG A 209 -4.55 -14.34 -3.56
C ARG A 209 -4.26 -15.81 -3.92
N GLY A 210 -3.19 -16.37 -3.38
CA GLY A 210 -2.73 -17.74 -3.65
C GLY A 210 -1.61 -17.83 -4.70
N PHE A 211 -1.02 -19.01 -4.83
CA PHE A 211 0.18 -19.27 -5.65
C PHE A 211 -0.04 -19.27 -7.17
N SER A 212 -1.23 -18.87 -7.66
CA SER A 212 -1.63 -18.93 -9.07
C SER A 212 -1.83 -17.55 -9.73
N SER A 213 -1.30 -16.48 -9.13
CA SER A 213 -1.41 -15.15 -9.73
C SER A 213 -0.60 -15.06 -11.04
N LEU A 214 -1.26 -14.53 -12.07
CA LEU A 214 -0.66 -14.27 -13.39
C LEU A 214 0.06 -12.92 -13.46
N PHE A 215 -0.17 -12.06 -12.47
CA PHE A 215 0.42 -10.73 -12.38
C PHE A 215 0.98 -10.52 -10.98
N GLY A 216 2.20 -10.00 -10.91
CA GLY A 216 2.90 -9.58 -9.71
C GLY A 216 3.49 -8.18 -9.90
N VAL A 217 3.62 -7.43 -8.82
CA VAL A 217 4.35 -6.15 -8.81
C VAL A 217 5.34 -6.21 -7.66
N SER A 218 6.60 -5.93 -7.96
CA SER A 218 7.64 -5.76 -6.94
C SER A 218 8.12 -4.33 -6.93
N THR A 219 8.46 -3.84 -5.75
CA THR A 219 8.82 -2.44 -5.52
C THR A 219 10.02 -2.35 -4.59
N LEU A 220 10.90 -1.39 -4.84
CA LEU A 220 11.99 -0.99 -3.96
C LEU A 220 11.72 0.41 -3.42
N ILE A 221 11.78 0.54 -2.10
CA ILE A 221 11.53 1.80 -1.39
C ILE A 221 12.78 2.19 -0.63
N GLU A 222 13.15 3.46 -0.73
CA GLU A 222 14.32 4.06 -0.10
C GLU A 222 14.15 4.19 1.41
N LYS A 223 15.27 4.13 2.14
CA LYS A 223 15.25 4.13 3.61
C LYS A 223 14.87 5.50 4.16
N TYR A 224 15.56 6.55 3.74
CA TYR A 224 15.46 7.86 4.39
C TYR A 224 14.28 8.68 3.84
N SER A 225 14.15 8.76 2.52
CA SER A 225 13.05 9.46 1.85
C SER A 225 11.71 8.71 2.04
N GLY A 226 11.76 7.38 2.16
CA GLY A 226 10.60 6.50 2.13
C GLY A 226 9.87 6.48 0.78
N LYS A 227 10.48 7.04 -0.27
CA LYS A 227 9.94 7.09 -1.63
C LYS A 227 10.31 5.83 -2.40
N VAL A 228 9.50 5.48 -3.38
CA VAL A 228 9.80 4.39 -4.31
C VAL A 228 10.91 4.85 -5.24
N ILE A 229 11.97 4.06 -5.34
CA ILE A 229 13.08 4.28 -6.30
C ILE A 229 12.91 3.42 -7.55
N ASP A 230 12.33 2.22 -7.42
CA ASP A 230 12.09 1.36 -8.56
C ASP A 230 10.89 0.43 -8.37
N ALA A 231 10.26 0.06 -9.47
CA ALA A 231 9.19 -0.94 -9.49
C ALA A 231 9.18 -1.73 -10.80
N MET A 232 8.69 -2.97 -10.73
CA MET A 232 8.57 -3.85 -11.88
C MET A 232 7.29 -4.67 -11.83
N VAL A 233 6.54 -4.64 -12.93
CA VAL A 233 5.35 -5.46 -13.12
C VAL A 233 5.73 -6.74 -13.86
N MET A 234 5.55 -7.87 -13.21
CA MET A 234 5.75 -9.19 -13.78
C MET A 234 4.43 -9.77 -14.23
N ASN A 235 4.42 -10.42 -15.38
CA ASN A 235 3.27 -11.10 -15.91
C ASN A 235 3.64 -12.38 -16.68
N SER A 236 2.87 -13.42 -16.43
CA SER A 236 2.99 -14.73 -17.08
C SER A 236 1.80 -15.03 -18.01
N PHE A 237 1.04 -14.00 -18.38
CA PHE A 237 -0.17 -14.13 -19.19
C PHE A 237 -0.22 -13.10 -20.32
N CYS A 238 -0.42 -13.62 -21.53
CA CYS A 238 -0.83 -12.85 -22.70
C CYS A 238 -2.16 -13.42 -23.22
N GLY A 239 -3.11 -12.54 -23.49
CA GLY A 239 -4.43 -12.93 -24.01
C GLY A 239 -4.34 -13.57 -25.39
N ALA A 240 -3.49 -13.03 -26.26
CA ALA A 240 -3.27 -13.57 -27.62
C ALA A 240 -2.61 -14.95 -27.55
N CYS A 241 -1.53 -15.12 -26.77
CA CYS A 241 -0.93 -16.44 -26.54
C CYS A 241 -1.92 -17.46 -25.98
N ASN A 242 -2.81 -17.04 -25.08
CA ASN A 242 -3.82 -17.94 -24.51
C ASN A 242 -4.86 -18.39 -25.55
N LEU A 243 -5.25 -17.51 -26.47
CA LEU A 243 -6.17 -17.83 -27.57
C LEU A 243 -5.54 -18.83 -28.54
N TRP A 244 -4.28 -18.58 -28.92
CA TRP A 244 -3.53 -19.39 -29.89
C TRP A 244 -2.93 -20.66 -29.28
N LYS A 245 -2.99 -20.84 -27.96
CA LYS A 245 -2.41 -21.99 -27.24
C LYS A 245 -2.88 -23.35 -27.78
N LYS A 246 -4.13 -23.46 -28.23
CA LYS A 246 -4.68 -24.70 -28.78
C LYS A 246 -4.02 -25.08 -30.11
N LEU A 247 -3.70 -24.09 -30.94
CA LEU A 247 -3.10 -24.27 -32.25
C LEU A 247 -1.65 -24.77 -32.17
N LYS A 248 -0.96 -24.51 -31.06
CA LYS A 248 0.39 -25.04 -30.82
C LYS A 248 0.49 -26.56 -31.00
N ASN A 249 -0.56 -27.30 -30.65
CA ASN A 249 -0.60 -28.76 -30.77
C ASN A 249 -1.36 -29.24 -32.02
N THR A 250 -2.35 -28.48 -32.49
CA THR A 250 -3.21 -28.92 -33.61
C THR A 250 -2.71 -28.46 -34.97
N GLU A 251 -2.09 -27.27 -35.07
CA GLU A 251 -1.56 -26.68 -36.30
C GLU A 251 -0.24 -25.92 -36.02
N PRO A 252 0.87 -26.64 -35.77
CA PRO A 252 2.12 -26.04 -35.29
C PRO A 252 2.70 -24.98 -36.25
N GLU A 253 2.66 -25.23 -37.56
CA GLU A 253 3.20 -24.29 -38.56
C GLU A 253 2.48 -22.94 -38.54
N LYS A 254 1.15 -22.95 -38.37
CA LYS A 254 0.36 -21.72 -38.23
C LYS A 254 0.63 -21.01 -36.91
N TYR A 255 0.86 -21.76 -35.84
CA TYR A 255 1.22 -21.18 -34.55
C TYR A 255 2.60 -20.50 -34.62
N GLU A 256 3.61 -21.15 -35.21
CA GLU A 256 4.96 -20.58 -35.32
C GLU A 256 4.97 -19.32 -36.20
N ALA A 257 4.25 -19.32 -37.33
CA ALA A 257 4.11 -18.13 -38.16
C ALA A 257 3.47 -16.96 -37.39
N TRP A 258 2.37 -17.21 -36.68
CA TRP A 258 1.73 -16.19 -35.84
C TRP A 258 2.61 -15.74 -34.68
N TYR A 259 3.31 -16.65 -34.03
CA TYR A 259 4.16 -16.35 -32.88
C TYR A 259 5.37 -15.49 -33.28
N ALA A 260 5.94 -15.72 -34.46
CA ALA A 260 7.02 -14.89 -34.99
C ALA A 260 6.61 -13.40 -35.12
N ASP A 261 5.37 -13.13 -35.55
CA ASP A 261 4.83 -11.78 -35.62
C ASP A 261 4.47 -11.24 -34.22
N HIS A 262 3.95 -12.10 -33.34
CA HIS A 262 3.48 -11.70 -32.00
C HIS A 262 4.61 -11.56 -30.96
N GLU A 263 5.78 -12.16 -31.15
CA GLU A 263 6.84 -12.23 -30.14
C GLU A 263 7.21 -10.84 -29.60
N SER A 264 7.32 -9.86 -30.50
CA SER A 264 7.63 -8.47 -30.14
C SER A 264 6.50 -7.73 -29.38
N GLU A 265 5.27 -8.21 -29.51
CA GLU A 265 4.07 -7.65 -28.86
C GLU A 265 3.63 -8.46 -27.63
N CYS A 266 4.27 -9.59 -27.37
CA CYS A 266 3.90 -10.50 -26.30
C CYS A 266 4.08 -9.80 -24.95
N SER A 267 3.01 -9.76 -24.16
CA SER A 267 3.09 -9.11 -22.85
C SER A 267 3.89 -9.92 -21.83
N ILE A 268 4.04 -11.24 -22.04
CA ILE A 268 4.67 -12.15 -21.06
C ILE A 268 6.14 -11.77 -20.86
N ASN A 269 6.50 -11.46 -19.61
CA ASN A 269 7.88 -11.17 -19.21
C ASN A 269 8.37 -12.05 -18.06
N HIS A 270 7.58 -13.07 -17.67
CA HIS A 270 7.90 -13.99 -16.59
C HIS A 270 7.61 -15.44 -16.97
N THR A 271 8.50 -16.34 -16.58
CA THR A 271 8.29 -17.80 -16.64
C THR A 271 8.52 -18.43 -15.27
N GLY A 272 7.67 -19.39 -14.90
CA GLY A 272 7.74 -20.08 -13.61
C GLY A 272 6.64 -19.68 -12.63
N SER A 273 6.87 -19.93 -11.34
CA SER A 273 5.86 -19.73 -10.29
C SER A 273 5.59 -18.25 -10.01
N SER A 274 4.44 -17.96 -9.41
CA SER A 274 4.08 -16.62 -8.97
C SER A 274 5.02 -16.06 -7.90
N GLY A 275 5.55 -16.91 -7.00
CA GLY A 275 6.55 -16.51 -6.02
C GLY A 275 7.89 -16.12 -6.66
N LYS A 276 8.28 -16.78 -7.75
CA LYS A 276 9.49 -16.45 -8.50
C LYS A 276 9.43 -15.07 -9.15
N MET A 277 8.22 -14.55 -9.46
CA MET A 277 8.05 -13.20 -10.01
C MET A 277 8.71 -12.13 -9.13
N GLU A 278 8.60 -12.26 -7.81
CA GLU A 278 9.19 -11.30 -6.90
C GLU A 278 10.72 -11.31 -6.97
N ILE A 279 11.30 -12.52 -6.98
CA ILE A 279 12.73 -12.75 -7.03
C ILE A 279 13.30 -12.17 -8.34
N ASP A 280 12.72 -12.56 -9.47
CA ASP A 280 13.19 -12.13 -10.79
C ASP A 280 13.05 -10.61 -10.98
N ALA A 281 11.95 -10.03 -10.50
CA ALA A 281 11.73 -8.58 -10.54
C ALA A 281 12.76 -7.81 -9.69
N ILE A 282 13.03 -8.27 -8.47
CA ILE A 282 13.98 -7.60 -7.59
C ILE A 282 15.40 -7.74 -8.14
N ILE A 283 15.79 -8.91 -8.63
CA ILE A 283 17.09 -9.10 -9.31
C ILE A 283 17.22 -8.13 -10.49
N ALA A 284 16.21 -8.03 -11.35
CA ALA A 284 16.23 -7.11 -12.50
C ALA A 284 16.38 -5.64 -12.09
N MET A 285 15.71 -5.21 -11.00
CA MET A 285 15.85 -3.85 -10.46
C MET A 285 17.25 -3.60 -9.87
N PHE A 286 17.85 -4.59 -9.20
CA PHE A 286 19.23 -4.51 -8.69
C PHE A 286 20.24 -4.40 -9.84
N LEU A 287 20.12 -5.24 -10.87
CA LEU A 287 21.05 -5.25 -12.01
C LEU A 287 21.05 -3.94 -12.81
N ARG A 288 19.90 -3.27 -12.95
CA ARG A 288 19.80 -2.00 -13.69
C ARG A 288 20.07 -0.74 -12.84
N SER A 289 20.26 -0.88 -11.53
CA SER A 289 20.30 0.25 -10.58
C SER A 289 21.40 1.29 -10.89
N ILE A 290 22.60 0.83 -11.29
CA ILE A 290 23.72 1.72 -11.64
C ILE A 290 23.39 2.49 -12.92
N GLU A 291 22.93 1.81 -13.98
CA GLU A 291 22.61 2.45 -15.25
C GLU A 291 21.42 3.42 -15.10
N LYS A 292 20.36 3.00 -14.41
CA LYS A 292 19.11 3.74 -14.30
C LYS A 292 19.18 4.91 -13.32
N HIS A 293 19.86 4.72 -12.19
CA HIS A 293 19.83 5.67 -11.07
C HIS A 293 21.22 6.13 -10.61
N GLY A 294 22.30 5.51 -11.10
CA GLY A 294 23.67 5.82 -10.66
C GLY A 294 23.90 5.49 -9.19
N VAL A 295 23.33 4.39 -8.70
CA VAL A 295 23.45 3.92 -7.30
C VAL A 295 23.57 2.40 -7.23
N LYS A 296 24.09 1.92 -6.10
CA LYS A 296 24.09 0.51 -5.69
C LYS A 296 23.16 0.31 -4.50
N TYR A 297 22.38 -0.75 -4.52
CA TYR A 297 21.52 -1.17 -3.41
C TYR A 297 22.28 -2.15 -2.51
N LEU A 298 23.16 -1.65 -1.63
CA LEU A 298 24.03 -2.52 -0.82
C LEU A 298 23.34 -3.10 0.41
N THR A 299 22.23 -2.51 0.87
CA THR A 299 21.45 -3.08 1.98
C THR A 299 20.02 -3.34 1.53
N TYR A 300 19.60 -4.61 1.63
CA TYR A 300 18.25 -5.06 1.30
C TYR A 300 17.46 -5.36 2.57
N VAL A 301 16.38 -4.61 2.80
CA VAL A 301 15.40 -4.86 3.86
C VAL A 301 14.29 -5.71 3.28
N GLY A 302 14.25 -6.98 3.68
CA GLY A 302 13.23 -7.94 3.24
C GLY A 302 12.36 -8.42 4.39
N ASP A 303 11.32 -9.17 4.01
CA ASP A 303 10.66 -10.03 4.97
C ASP A 303 11.53 -11.27 5.27
N GLY A 304 11.06 -12.13 6.17
CA GLY A 304 11.81 -13.30 6.60
C GLY A 304 12.07 -14.33 5.51
N ASP A 305 11.46 -14.21 4.32
CA ASP A 305 11.76 -15.13 3.22
C ASP A 305 13.16 -14.83 2.68
N SER A 306 14.00 -15.87 2.66
CA SER A 306 15.40 -15.74 2.25
C SER A 306 15.58 -15.98 0.76
N LYS A 307 14.52 -16.39 0.03
CA LYS A 307 14.60 -16.70 -1.42
C LYS A 307 14.99 -15.49 -2.27
N THR A 308 14.36 -14.33 -2.05
CA THR A 308 14.70 -13.10 -2.78
C THR A 308 16.15 -12.68 -2.52
N PHE A 309 16.57 -12.67 -1.25
CA PHE A 309 17.94 -12.30 -0.89
C PHE A 309 18.99 -13.28 -1.47
N ASN A 310 18.73 -14.58 -1.40
CA ASN A 310 19.59 -15.58 -2.02
C ASN A 310 19.67 -15.40 -3.55
N GLY A 311 18.55 -15.00 -4.18
CA GLY A 311 18.51 -14.62 -5.59
C GLY A 311 19.41 -13.44 -5.91
N ILE A 312 19.37 -12.38 -5.09
CA ILE A 312 20.25 -11.21 -5.22
C ILE A 312 21.72 -11.62 -5.08
N LEU A 313 22.06 -12.39 -4.04
CA LEU A 313 23.44 -12.84 -3.83
C LEU A 313 23.97 -13.64 -5.02
N LYS A 314 23.16 -14.55 -5.56
CA LYS A 314 23.55 -15.35 -6.73
C LYS A 314 23.70 -14.51 -8.01
N ALA A 315 22.96 -13.42 -8.13
CA ALA A 315 23.04 -12.54 -9.29
C ALA A 315 24.27 -11.62 -9.27
N GLU A 316 24.94 -11.48 -8.11
CA GLU A 316 26.14 -10.66 -7.91
C GLU A 316 26.07 -9.28 -8.60
N PRO A 317 25.02 -8.47 -8.37
CA PRO A 317 24.73 -7.29 -9.18
C PRO A 317 25.85 -6.22 -9.17
N TYR A 318 26.73 -6.27 -8.16
CA TYR A 318 27.82 -5.32 -7.96
C TYR A 318 29.19 -5.99 -7.84
N GLY A 319 29.30 -7.29 -8.14
CA GLY A 319 30.51 -8.09 -7.97
C GLY A 319 30.85 -8.46 -6.52
N ASN A 320 31.89 -9.27 -6.35
CA ASN A 320 32.30 -9.83 -5.05
C ASN A 320 32.82 -8.81 -4.04
N ASP A 321 33.30 -7.65 -4.51
CA ASP A 321 33.83 -6.58 -3.65
C ASP A 321 32.72 -5.73 -3.01
N SER A 322 31.45 -5.92 -3.40
CA SER A 322 30.31 -5.16 -2.91
C SER A 322 29.10 -6.06 -2.66
N PRO A 323 29.19 -7.05 -1.75
CA PRO A 323 28.10 -7.98 -1.47
C PRO A 323 26.91 -7.27 -0.81
N VAL A 324 25.71 -7.64 -1.22
CA VAL A 324 24.47 -7.09 -0.64
C VAL A 324 24.25 -7.67 0.76
N ILE A 325 23.95 -6.80 1.72
CA ILE A 325 23.69 -7.14 3.11
C ILE A 325 22.18 -7.23 3.34
N LYS A 326 21.71 -8.31 3.98
CA LYS A 326 20.31 -8.46 4.38
C LYS A 326 20.04 -7.76 5.72
N LYS A 327 18.95 -7.00 5.78
CA LYS A 327 18.26 -6.60 7.01
C LYS A 327 16.86 -7.18 7.07
N GLU A 328 16.36 -7.36 8.28
CA GLU A 328 15.03 -7.91 8.54
C GLU A 328 14.06 -6.80 8.94
N CYS A 329 12.85 -6.84 8.37
CA CYS A 329 11.78 -5.99 8.84
C CYS A 329 11.38 -6.35 10.28
N VAL A 330 11.51 -5.40 11.21
CA VAL A 330 11.19 -5.63 12.64
C VAL A 330 9.74 -6.04 12.83
N GLY A 331 8.83 -5.49 12.01
CA GLY A 331 7.41 -5.89 12.04
C GLY A 331 7.21 -7.37 11.70
N HIS A 332 8.00 -7.92 10.77
CA HIS A 332 7.97 -9.34 10.42
C HIS A 332 8.62 -10.21 11.49
N VAL A 333 9.74 -9.77 12.07
CA VAL A 333 10.39 -10.46 13.19
C VAL A 333 9.50 -10.48 14.44
N GLU A 334 8.79 -9.40 14.72
CA GLU A 334 7.75 -9.34 15.76
C GLU A 334 6.62 -10.35 15.48
N LYS A 335 6.05 -10.35 14.26
CA LYS A 335 5.01 -11.32 13.87
C LYS A 335 5.50 -12.77 14.04
N ARG A 336 6.77 -13.06 13.73
CA ARG A 336 7.41 -14.38 13.90
C ARG A 336 7.37 -14.88 15.34
N MET A 337 7.62 -14.02 16.33
CA MET A 337 7.47 -14.35 17.76
C MET A 337 6.05 -14.80 18.07
N GLY A 338 5.05 -14.00 17.67
CA GLY A 338 3.64 -14.33 17.89
C GLY A 338 3.21 -15.65 17.25
N THR A 339 3.64 -15.90 16.00
CA THR A 339 3.35 -17.15 15.29
C THR A 339 3.98 -18.36 15.99
N ARG A 340 5.26 -18.29 16.39
CA ARG A 340 5.94 -19.38 17.11
C ARG A 340 5.23 -19.70 18.43
N LEU A 341 4.84 -18.67 19.20
CA LEU A 341 4.10 -18.83 20.45
C LEU A 341 2.74 -19.50 20.25
N ARG A 342 1.99 -19.15 19.18
CA ARG A 342 0.72 -19.81 18.84
C ARG A 342 0.93 -21.26 18.42
N ASN A 343 1.97 -21.55 17.64
CA ASN A 343 2.28 -22.90 17.19
C ASN A 343 2.62 -23.82 18.37
N VAL A 344 3.45 -23.36 19.31
CA VAL A 344 3.76 -24.18 20.50
C VAL A 344 2.54 -24.38 21.38
N LYS A 345 1.68 -23.36 21.54
CA LYS A 345 0.39 -23.49 22.25
C LYS A 345 -0.50 -24.57 21.62
N LYS A 346 -0.54 -24.63 20.28
CA LYS A 346 -1.31 -25.63 19.52
C LYS A 346 -0.72 -27.03 19.65
N ASN A 347 0.61 -27.15 19.59
CA ASN A 347 1.29 -28.44 19.53
C ASN A 347 1.48 -29.10 20.92
N ASN A 348 1.38 -28.34 22.01
CA ASN A 348 1.57 -28.84 23.37
C ASN A 348 0.25 -28.82 24.14
N LYS A 349 -0.37 -29.98 24.31
CA LYS A 349 -1.59 -30.11 25.13
C LYS A 349 -1.25 -29.79 26.59
N GLY A 350 -1.95 -28.82 27.17
CA GLY A 350 -1.82 -28.45 28.59
C GLY A 350 -1.01 -27.19 28.90
N ILE A 351 -0.31 -26.58 27.94
CA ILE A 351 0.35 -25.28 28.15
C ILE A 351 -0.58 -24.08 27.91
N GLY A 352 -1.64 -24.27 27.10
CA GLY A 352 -2.71 -23.30 26.89
C GLY A 352 -3.90 -23.45 27.86
N GLY A 353 -4.97 -22.70 27.61
CA GLY A 353 -6.23 -22.80 28.36
C GLY A 353 -6.45 -21.69 29.41
N LYS A 354 -7.49 -21.86 30.25
CA LYS A 354 -7.80 -20.96 31.36
C LYS A 354 -7.06 -21.45 32.60
N GLY A 355 -6.06 -20.70 33.07
CA GLY A 355 -5.30 -21.03 34.28
C GLY A 355 -4.17 -20.04 34.52
N GLN A 356 -3.77 -19.88 35.79
CA GLN A 356 -2.60 -19.07 36.15
C GLN A 356 -1.33 -19.68 35.53
N GLY A 357 -0.43 -18.82 35.04
CA GLY A 357 0.84 -19.24 34.43
C GLY A 357 0.74 -19.93 33.07
N LYS A 358 -0.46 -20.04 32.47
CA LYS A 358 -0.68 -20.65 31.13
C LYS A 358 -0.45 -19.66 29.99
N LEU A 359 -0.11 -20.18 28.82
CA LEU A 359 0.10 -19.41 27.59
C LEU A 359 -1.25 -19.03 26.96
N THR A 360 -1.84 -17.94 27.45
CA THR A 360 -3.10 -17.38 26.94
C THR A 360 -2.89 -16.50 25.70
N ASP A 361 -3.93 -16.30 24.87
CA ASP A 361 -3.82 -15.44 23.69
C ASP A 361 -3.46 -13.99 24.03
N LYS A 362 -4.00 -13.48 25.14
CA LYS A 362 -3.66 -12.16 25.66
C LYS A 362 -2.17 -12.06 26.00
N LEU A 363 -1.62 -13.10 26.64
CA LEU A 363 -0.20 -13.15 26.98
C LEU A 363 0.67 -13.26 25.73
N ILE A 364 0.29 -14.06 24.74
CA ILE A 364 1.00 -14.16 23.45
C ILE A 364 1.08 -12.77 22.80
N ILE A 365 -0.04 -12.04 22.75
CA ILE A 365 -0.08 -10.68 22.20
C ILE A 365 0.84 -9.73 22.99
N GLU A 366 0.80 -9.79 24.32
CA GLU A 366 1.65 -8.96 25.19
C GLU A 366 3.14 -9.26 24.96
N MET A 367 3.55 -10.52 24.98
CA MET A 367 4.94 -10.94 24.77
C MET A 367 5.44 -10.59 23.37
N THR A 368 4.59 -10.75 22.35
CA THR A 368 4.91 -10.36 20.98
C THR A 368 5.21 -8.86 20.87
N LYS A 369 4.33 -8.03 21.45
CA LYS A 369 4.52 -6.57 21.47
C LYS A 369 5.77 -6.16 22.23
N CYS A 370 6.01 -6.74 23.41
CA CYS A 370 7.19 -6.44 24.21
C CYS A 370 8.48 -6.80 23.47
N TYR A 371 8.52 -7.96 22.80
CA TYR A 371 9.65 -8.38 21.98
C TYR A 371 9.92 -7.39 20.83
N GLY A 372 8.88 -6.99 20.08
CA GLY A 372 9.03 -6.00 19.02
C GLY A 372 9.42 -4.61 19.53
N LEU A 373 9.02 -4.23 20.75
CA LEU A 373 9.43 -2.97 21.37
C LEU A 373 10.91 -2.98 21.79
N ALA A 374 11.40 -4.09 22.35
CA ALA A 374 12.80 -4.25 22.72
C ALA A 374 13.74 -4.01 21.53
N ILE A 375 13.38 -4.54 20.35
CA ILE A 375 14.14 -4.32 19.11
C ILE A 375 14.12 -2.85 18.69
N ARG A 376 12.94 -2.20 18.70
CA ARG A 376 12.81 -0.81 18.22
C ARG A 376 13.45 0.23 19.14
N ARG A 377 13.59 -0.08 20.44
CA ARG A 377 14.20 0.83 21.43
C ARG A 377 15.73 0.85 21.34
N HIS A 378 16.32 -0.20 20.78
CA HIS A 378 17.77 -0.36 20.69
C HIS A 378 18.21 -0.56 19.23
N PRO A 379 17.89 0.37 18.31
CA PRO A 379 18.21 0.20 16.89
C PRO A 379 19.72 0.11 16.64
N ASP A 380 20.54 0.69 17.50
CA ASP A 380 21.98 0.84 17.28
C ASP A 380 22.84 -0.03 18.22
N SER A 381 22.23 -0.86 19.08
CA SER A 381 22.95 -1.70 20.05
C SER A 381 22.39 -3.11 20.13
N LEU A 382 23.15 -4.07 19.59
CA LEU A 382 22.83 -5.49 19.66
C LEU A 382 22.79 -6.00 21.11
N GLU A 383 23.74 -5.56 21.94
CA GLU A 383 23.83 -5.98 23.34
C GLU A 383 22.63 -5.52 24.17
N GLU A 384 22.26 -4.22 24.07
CA GLU A 384 21.09 -3.71 24.80
C GLU A 384 19.79 -4.28 24.22
N MET A 385 19.71 -4.50 22.90
CA MET A 385 18.58 -5.17 22.27
C MET A 385 18.38 -6.59 22.82
N LYS A 386 19.44 -7.40 22.87
CA LYS A 386 19.41 -8.75 23.44
C LYS A 386 19.01 -8.73 24.90
N LYS A 387 19.60 -7.82 25.67
CA LYS A 387 19.32 -7.67 27.09
C LYS A 387 17.85 -7.34 27.35
N GLU A 388 17.28 -6.36 26.63
CA GLU A 388 15.86 -6.01 26.79
C GLU A 388 14.94 -7.13 26.28
N VAL A 389 15.29 -7.81 25.18
CA VAL A 389 14.56 -9.01 24.70
C VAL A 389 14.47 -10.05 25.82
N TRP A 390 15.60 -10.43 26.42
CA TRP A 390 15.63 -11.39 27.52
C TRP A 390 14.95 -10.88 28.80
N ALA A 391 15.02 -9.58 29.07
CA ALA A 391 14.30 -8.97 30.19
C ALA A 391 12.79 -9.24 30.12
N THR A 392 12.20 -9.23 28.92
CA THR A 392 10.76 -9.50 28.77
C THR A 392 10.38 -10.93 29.14
N PHE A 393 11.24 -11.92 28.88
CA PHE A 393 11.03 -13.31 29.28
C PHE A 393 11.20 -13.49 30.79
N TYR A 394 12.34 -13.06 31.34
CA TYR A 394 12.65 -13.21 32.76
C TYR A 394 11.64 -12.48 33.66
N HIS A 395 11.17 -11.31 33.22
CA HIS A 395 10.11 -10.57 33.91
C HIS A 395 8.80 -11.38 34.03
N LYS A 396 8.49 -12.28 33.07
CA LYS A 396 7.29 -13.15 33.12
C LYS A 396 7.50 -14.42 33.96
N CYS A 397 8.74 -14.76 34.25
CA CYS A 397 9.13 -15.92 35.07
C CYS A 397 9.41 -15.56 36.53
N SER A 398 9.54 -14.26 36.83
CA SER A 398 9.90 -13.71 38.13
C SER A 398 8.84 -13.97 39.20
N THR A 399 9.28 -14.24 40.43
CA THR A 399 8.43 -14.34 41.64
C THR A 399 8.99 -13.50 42.77
N ASP A 400 8.25 -13.37 43.88
CA ASP A 400 8.73 -12.67 45.08
C ASP A 400 9.94 -13.41 45.68
N GLU A 401 9.94 -14.73 45.67
CA GLU A 401 11.03 -15.57 46.19
C GLU A 401 12.24 -15.64 45.25
N ASN A 402 12.02 -15.48 43.94
CA ASN A 402 13.06 -15.50 42.92
C ASN A 402 12.88 -14.34 41.92
N PRO A 403 13.27 -13.11 42.31
CA PRO A 403 13.12 -11.94 41.46
C PRO A 403 14.10 -11.98 40.27
N GLN A 404 13.58 -11.91 39.05
CA GLN A 404 14.35 -12.00 37.79
C GLN A 404 14.27 -10.71 36.97
N HIS A 405 14.64 -9.58 37.58
CA HIS A 405 14.57 -8.25 36.97
C HIS A 405 15.94 -7.66 36.58
N GLN A 406 16.99 -8.49 36.55
CA GLN A 406 18.39 -8.08 36.33
C GLN A 406 18.54 -7.31 35.01
N ASN A 407 17.87 -7.78 33.96
CA ASN A 407 17.94 -7.20 32.62
C ASN A 407 16.91 -6.08 32.38
N CYS A 408 16.00 -5.83 33.32
CA CYS A 408 15.05 -4.72 33.19
C CYS A 408 15.77 -3.37 33.34
N PRO A 409 15.34 -2.31 32.62
CA PRO A 409 15.88 -0.97 32.80
C PRO A 409 15.82 -0.54 34.27
N ALA A 410 16.87 0.08 34.78
CA ALA A 410 16.91 0.60 36.15
C ALA A 410 16.24 1.98 36.25
N GLY A 411 15.91 2.40 37.47
CA GLY A 411 15.40 3.75 37.76
C GLY A 411 13.88 3.88 37.72
N GLU A 412 13.39 5.04 38.18
CA GLU A 412 11.95 5.32 38.31
C GLU A 412 11.20 5.36 36.98
N GLY A 413 11.90 5.67 35.88
CA GLY A 413 11.35 5.65 34.52
C GLY A 413 11.23 4.25 33.91
N SER A 414 11.67 3.20 34.61
CA SER A 414 11.59 1.82 34.13
C SER A 414 10.13 1.41 33.88
N TRP A 415 9.88 0.58 32.87
CA TRP A 415 8.58 -0.06 32.71
C TRP A 415 8.36 -1.20 33.73
N CYS A 416 9.42 -1.65 34.39
CA CYS A 416 9.39 -2.71 35.39
C CYS A 416 9.07 -2.12 36.77
N LYS A 417 7.88 -2.43 37.30
CA LYS A 417 7.45 -1.97 38.63
C LYS A 417 8.41 -2.38 39.76
N TRP A 418 9.06 -3.54 39.65
CA TRP A 418 10.06 -3.99 40.63
C TRP A 418 11.28 -3.06 40.64
N ARG A 419 11.80 -2.69 39.45
CA ARG A 419 12.91 -1.72 39.31
C ARG A 419 12.50 -0.31 39.74
N GLN A 420 11.24 0.07 39.54
CA GLN A 420 10.71 1.32 40.09
C GLN A 420 10.69 1.32 41.62
N ALA A 421 10.25 0.22 42.24
CA ALA A 421 10.23 0.07 43.69
C ALA A 421 11.65 0.05 44.27
N GLU A 422 12.60 -0.59 43.58
CA GLU A 422 14.03 -0.56 43.92
C GLU A 422 14.57 0.87 43.91
N ALA A 423 14.32 1.62 42.84
CA ALA A 423 14.75 3.02 42.73
C ALA A 423 14.15 3.92 43.81
N LYS A 424 12.91 3.65 44.23
CA LYS A 424 12.20 4.39 45.28
C LYS A 424 12.47 3.88 46.70
N SER A 425 13.30 2.84 46.84
CA SER A 425 13.57 2.19 48.12
C SER A 425 12.30 1.67 48.83
N THR A 426 11.32 1.18 48.06
CA THR A 426 10.06 0.57 48.55
C THR A 426 9.91 -0.89 48.13
N LEU A 427 11.03 -1.62 48.00
CA LEU A 427 11.08 -3.01 47.55
C LEU A 427 10.39 -3.97 48.54
N ASP A 428 10.47 -3.65 49.83
CA ASP A 428 9.84 -4.35 50.95
C ASP A 428 8.31 -4.41 50.83
N GLN A 429 7.70 -3.46 50.11
CA GLN A 429 6.26 -3.37 49.88
C GLN A 429 5.84 -3.93 48.52
N PHE A 430 6.80 -4.35 47.69
CA PHE A 430 6.52 -4.84 46.35
C PHE A 430 6.17 -6.33 46.36
N HIS A 431 5.05 -6.66 45.73
CA HIS A 431 4.64 -8.04 45.47
C HIS A 431 4.26 -8.24 44.00
N HIS A 432 4.61 -9.38 43.45
CA HIS A 432 4.25 -9.74 42.09
C HIS A 432 2.74 -10.00 41.97
N GLU A 433 2.01 -9.04 41.40
CA GLU A 433 0.54 -9.12 41.18
C GLU A 433 0.12 -10.25 40.23
N LYS A 434 1.00 -10.65 39.30
CA LYS A 434 0.72 -11.64 38.25
C LYS A 434 1.46 -12.93 38.56
N ALA A 435 0.73 -14.05 38.49
CA ALA A 435 1.34 -15.37 38.58
C ALA A 435 2.39 -15.58 37.48
N PRO A 436 3.55 -16.18 37.81
CA PRO A 436 4.61 -16.46 36.84
C PRO A 436 4.15 -17.51 35.83
N LEU A 437 4.85 -17.60 34.70
CA LEU A 437 4.67 -18.72 33.76
C LEU A 437 4.92 -20.06 34.46
N SER A 438 4.12 -21.09 34.17
CA SER A 438 4.37 -22.44 34.72
C SER A 438 5.70 -23.00 34.18
N LYS A 439 6.35 -23.91 34.91
CA LYS A 439 7.64 -24.48 34.49
C LYS A 439 7.57 -25.11 33.10
N GLU A 440 6.46 -25.75 32.75
CA GLU A 440 6.27 -26.33 31.42
C GLU A 440 6.20 -25.24 30.33
N VAL A 441 5.49 -24.13 30.61
CA VAL A 441 5.39 -22.99 29.69
C VAL A 441 6.74 -22.29 29.56
N GLN A 442 7.47 -22.10 30.66
CA GLN A 442 8.79 -21.48 30.65
C GLN A 442 9.76 -22.25 29.76
N ALA A 443 9.83 -23.58 29.89
CA ALA A 443 10.74 -24.41 29.09
C ALA A 443 10.49 -24.26 27.59
N VAL A 444 9.21 -24.31 27.16
CA VAL A 444 8.83 -24.23 25.74
C VAL A 444 8.98 -22.80 25.19
N VAL A 445 8.69 -21.77 25.99
CA VAL A 445 8.83 -20.38 25.56
C VAL A 445 10.30 -19.96 25.53
N LYS A 446 11.13 -20.46 26.46
CA LYS A 446 12.56 -20.14 26.51
C LYS A 446 13.27 -20.52 25.22
N SER A 447 12.99 -21.69 24.65
CA SER A 447 13.60 -22.11 23.38
C SER A 447 13.26 -21.18 22.21
N ILE A 448 12.05 -20.60 22.20
CA ILE A 448 11.68 -19.57 21.21
C ILE A 448 12.52 -18.30 21.42
N TYR A 449 12.74 -17.87 22.67
CA TYR A 449 13.58 -16.71 22.96
C TYR A 449 15.05 -16.96 22.61
N GLU A 450 15.60 -18.14 22.88
CA GLU A 450 16.96 -18.53 22.48
C GLU A 450 17.13 -18.42 20.97
N ASP A 451 16.18 -18.95 20.21
CA ASP A 451 16.19 -18.86 18.75
C ASP A 451 16.02 -17.44 18.20
N LEU A 452 15.11 -16.65 18.78
CA LEU A 452 14.78 -15.31 18.30
C LEU A 452 15.71 -14.22 18.89
N SER A 453 16.65 -14.58 19.75
CA SER A 453 17.68 -13.68 20.28
C SER A 453 19.09 -13.98 19.77
N LYS A 454 19.22 -14.87 18.77
CA LYS A 454 20.51 -15.16 18.13
C LYS A 454 21.10 -13.90 17.49
N ASP A 455 22.43 -13.78 17.56
CA ASP A 455 23.17 -12.64 17.01
C ASP A 455 22.89 -12.42 15.53
N ASP A 456 22.82 -13.50 14.75
CA ASP A 456 22.59 -13.46 13.31
C ASP A 456 21.25 -12.80 12.95
N LEU A 457 20.19 -13.06 13.73
CA LEU A 457 18.88 -12.46 13.54
C LEU A 457 18.83 -11.01 14.04
N LEU A 458 19.30 -10.76 15.25
CA LEU A 458 19.19 -9.43 15.87
C LEU A 458 20.14 -8.40 15.23
N THR A 459 21.31 -8.82 14.74
CA THR A 459 22.20 -7.97 13.94
C THR A 459 21.48 -7.46 12.68
N ARG A 460 20.65 -8.30 12.04
CA ARG A 460 19.84 -7.90 10.88
C ARG A 460 18.67 -6.98 11.24
N CYS A 461 18.33 -6.88 12.54
CA CYS A 461 17.30 -5.97 13.04
C CYS A 461 17.85 -4.58 13.43
N LEU A 462 19.17 -4.38 13.42
CA LEU A 462 19.80 -3.08 13.66
C LEU A 462 19.27 -2.03 12.66
N GLY A 463 19.11 -0.79 13.11
CA GLY A 463 18.43 0.29 12.41
C GLY A 463 16.90 0.22 12.47
N ALA A 464 16.33 -0.83 13.07
CA ALA A 464 14.89 -1.03 13.28
C ALA A 464 14.02 -0.86 12.02
N GLU A 465 14.52 -1.34 10.88
CA GLU A 465 13.92 -1.12 9.56
C GLU A 465 12.49 -1.73 9.44
N THR A 466 11.63 -1.12 8.62
CA THR A 466 10.25 -1.59 8.41
C THR A 466 9.83 -1.51 6.93
N GLN A 467 8.87 -2.35 6.53
CA GLN A 467 8.26 -2.35 5.19
C GLN A 467 6.85 -1.72 5.18
N ASN A 468 6.53 -0.83 6.13
CA ASN A 468 5.20 -0.22 6.24
C ASN A 468 4.82 0.58 4.98
N ASN A 469 5.81 1.22 4.33
CA ASN A 469 5.60 1.94 3.07
C ASN A 469 5.24 0.96 1.94
N ASN A 470 5.86 -0.22 1.89
CA ASN A 470 5.54 -1.26 0.90
C ASN A 470 4.09 -1.76 1.08
N GLU A 471 3.68 -2.07 2.31
CA GLU A 471 2.29 -2.48 2.59
C GLU A 471 1.27 -1.39 2.16
N SER A 472 1.60 -0.11 2.40
CA SER A 472 0.77 1.02 1.96
C SER A 472 0.71 1.15 0.43
N LEU A 473 1.83 0.98 -0.26
CA LEU A 473 1.91 1.04 -1.72
C LEU A 473 1.10 -0.07 -2.37
N ASN A 474 1.27 -1.30 -1.87
CA ASN A 474 0.55 -2.48 -2.35
C ASN A 474 -0.96 -2.28 -2.29
N SER A 475 -1.47 -1.75 -1.18
CA SER A 475 -2.90 -1.42 -1.06
C SER A 475 -3.36 -0.38 -2.09
N LEU A 476 -2.50 0.59 -2.42
CA LEU A 476 -2.82 1.66 -3.35
C LEU A 476 -2.87 1.16 -4.81
N ILE A 477 -1.90 0.34 -5.22
CA ILE A 477 -1.88 -0.32 -6.55
C ILE A 477 -3.22 -1.04 -6.79
N TRP A 478 -3.64 -1.85 -5.83
CA TRP A 478 -4.86 -2.64 -5.96
C TRP A 478 -6.15 -1.84 -5.75
N THR A 479 -6.07 -0.56 -5.38
CA THR A 479 -7.23 0.37 -5.46
C THR A 479 -7.50 0.74 -6.92
N PHE A 480 -6.45 0.96 -7.72
CA PHE A 480 -6.56 1.31 -9.13
C PHE A 480 -6.73 0.10 -10.05
N ALA A 481 -6.31 -1.09 -9.61
CA ALA A 481 -6.56 -2.36 -10.29
C ALA A 481 -7.21 -3.37 -9.33
N PRO A 482 -8.51 -3.23 -8.98
CA PRO A 482 -9.17 -4.06 -7.95
C PRO A 482 -9.01 -5.57 -8.16
N LYS A 483 -8.54 -6.30 -7.14
CA LYS A 483 -8.18 -7.73 -7.24
C LYS A 483 -9.30 -8.65 -7.74
N HIS A 484 -10.56 -8.28 -7.50
CA HIS A 484 -11.75 -9.03 -7.93
C HIS A 484 -12.11 -8.83 -9.41
N LEU A 485 -11.56 -7.80 -10.07
CA LEU A 485 -11.76 -7.54 -11.48
C LEU A 485 -10.58 -8.07 -12.31
N HIS A 486 -10.87 -8.58 -13.50
CA HIS A 486 -9.83 -8.89 -14.48
C HIS A 486 -9.11 -7.61 -14.91
N SER A 487 -7.79 -7.69 -15.12
CA SER A 487 -6.97 -6.56 -15.57
C SER A 487 -5.85 -7.10 -16.45
N GLY A 488 -5.66 -6.49 -17.63
CA GLY A 488 -4.50 -6.77 -18.48
C GLY A 488 -3.22 -6.14 -17.92
N ALA A 489 -2.07 -6.53 -18.47
CA ALA A 489 -0.75 -6.07 -18.03
C ALA A 489 -0.64 -4.54 -18.02
N GLN A 490 -1.10 -3.87 -19.07
CA GLN A 490 -1.06 -2.40 -19.19
C GLN A 490 -1.87 -1.71 -18.08
N ILE A 491 -3.01 -2.27 -17.67
CA ILE A 491 -3.82 -1.72 -16.57
C ILE A 491 -3.07 -1.84 -15.24
N VAL A 492 -2.38 -2.98 -15.01
CA VAL A 492 -1.56 -3.17 -13.81
C VAL A 492 -0.38 -2.20 -13.82
N GLN A 493 0.27 -1.96 -14.96
CA GLN A 493 1.32 -0.96 -15.11
C GLN A 493 0.82 0.46 -14.81
N ILE A 494 -0.31 0.87 -15.40
CA ILE A 494 -0.93 2.18 -15.09
C ILE A 494 -1.21 2.28 -13.59
N ALA A 495 -1.78 1.24 -12.96
CA ALA A 495 -2.04 1.23 -11.53
C ALA A 495 -0.77 1.38 -10.69
N THR A 496 0.32 0.73 -11.09
CA THR A 496 1.64 0.87 -10.46
C THR A 496 2.17 2.29 -10.60
N PHE A 497 2.16 2.87 -11.81
CA PHE A 497 2.62 4.24 -12.04
C PHE A 497 1.85 5.25 -11.19
N LEU A 498 0.52 5.17 -11.20
CA LEU A 498 -0.34 6.05 -10.40
C LEU A 498 -0.09 5.91 -8.90
N ALA A 499 0.06 4.67 -8.42
CA ALA A 499 0.32 4.41 -7.01
C ALA A 499 1.69 4.94 -6.55
N VAL A 500 2.73 4.76 -7.36
CA VAL A 500 4.07 5.27 -7.07
C VAL A 500 4.09 6.79 -7.08
N VAL A 501 3.53 7.41 -8.11
CA VAL A 501 3.44 8.89 -8.21
C VAL A 501 2.69 9.45 -7.00
N ILE A 502 1.55 8.86 -6.61
CA ILE A 502 0.81 9.30 -5.42
C ILE A 502 1.60 9.05 -4.13
N LEU A 503 2.28 7.92 -3.98
CA LEU A 503 3.02 7.64 -2.75
C LEU A 503 4.15 8.65 -2.55
N ASN A 504 4.93 8.91 -3.61
CA ASN A 504 6.10 9.80 -3.58
C ASN A 504 5.70 11.27 -3.48
N GLU A 505 4.77 11.74 -4.33
CA GLU A 505 4.53 13.17 -4.56
C GLU A 505 3.07 13.61 -4.31
N GLY A 506 2.19 12.68 -3.90
CA GLY A 506 0.79 13.00 -3.62
C GLY A 506 -0.08 13.17 -4.86
N PHE A 507 -1.27 13.75 -4.68
CA PHE A 507 -2.24 13.95 -5.76
C PHE A 507 -1.84 15.09 -6.72
N GLN A 508 -0.86 15.92 -6.37
CA GLN A 508 -0.24 16.84 -7.33
C GLN A 508 0.32 16.11 -8.57
N GLY A 509 0.95 14.94 -8.37
CA GLY A 509 1.41 14.11 -9.48
C GLY A 509 0.29 13.64 -10.42
N ILE A 510 -0.93 13.45 -9.90
CA ILE A 510 -2.10 13.10 -10.73
C ILE A 510 -2.50 14.26 -11.65
N ILE A 511 -2.45 15.49 -11.15
CA ILE A 511 -2.70 16.66 -11.99
C ILE A 511 -1.59 16.83 -13.04
N LYS A 512 -0.32 16.57 -12.69
CA LYS A 512 0.77 16.59 -13.67
C LYS A 512 0.56 15.55 -14.77
N ILE A 513 0.09 14.35 -14.44
CA ILE A 513 -0.29 13.32 -15.42
C ILE A 513 -1.41 13.83 -16.33
N MET A 514 -2.48 14.39 -15.77
CA MET A 514 -3.58 14.96 -16.57
C MET A 514 -3.07 16.05 -17.53
N HIS A 515 -2.21 16.94 -17.07
CA HIS A 515 -1.61 17.96 -17.92
C HIS A 515 -0.75 17.35 -19.03
N THR A 516 0.05 16.32 -18.73
CA THR A 516 0.86 15.56 -19.69
C THR A 516 0.01 14.82 -20.72
N MET A 517 -1.21 14.39 -20.34
CA MET A 517 -2.21 13.87 -21.27
C MET A 517 -2.85 14.95 -22.16
N GLY A 518 -2.48 16.23 -22.01
CA GLY A 518 -3.05 17.36 -22.73
C GLY A 518 -4.34 17.92 -22.13
N CYS A 519 -4.74 17.49 -20.94
CA CYS A 519 -5.96 17.97 -20.28
C CYS A 519 -5.72 19.34 -19.64
N SER A 520 -6.65 20.28 -19.85
CA SER A 520 -6.63 21.60 -19.18
C SER A 520 -6.96 21.47 -17.70
N ILE A 521 -6.22 22.10 -16.80
CA ILE A 521 -6.44 21.96 -15.36
C ILE A 521 -7.30 23.12 -14.86
N GLY A 522 -8.54 22.83 -14.49
CA GLY A 522 -9.46 23.81 -13.90
C GLY A 522 -9.31 23.93 -12.39
N ARG A 523 -9.85 25.02 -11.83
CA ARG A 523 -9.78 25.35 -10.39
C ARG A 523 -10.31 24.22 -9.50
N SER A 524 -11.39 23.56 -9.88
CA SER A 524 -12.00 22.49 -9.08
C SER A 524 -11.09 21.27 -8.93
N ALA A 525 -10.36 20.90 -9.99
CA ALA A 525 -9.41 19.80 -9.94
C ALA A 525 -8.21 20.17 -9.05
N HIS A 526 -7.65 21.37 -9.23
CA HIS A 526 -6.56 21.88 -8.42
C HIS A 526 -6.92 21.93 -6.92
N ALA A 527 -8.06 22.54 -6.58
CA ALA A 527 -8.52 22.62 -5.20
C ALA A 527 -8.86 21.24 -4.59
N TYR A 528 -9.22 20.25 -5.41
CA TYR A 528 -9.42 18.89 -4.93
C TYR A 528 -8.10 18.24 -4.50
N VAL A 529 -7.04 18.34 -5.32
CA VAL A 529 -5.76 17.70 -4.99
C VAL A 529 -5.10 18.34 -3.78
N GLU A 530 -5.14 19.67 -3.65
CA GLU A 530 -4.59 20.37 -2.49
C GLU A 530 -5.28 19.93 -1.19
N ARG A 531 -6.61 19.86 -1.20
CA ARG A 531 -7.37 19.38 -0.04
C ARG A 531 -7.05 17.92 0.27
N ARG A 532 -6.88 17.09 -0.77
CA ARG A 532 -6.63 15.65 -0.60
C ARG A 532 -5.24 15.38 -0.02
N ASP A 533 -4.23 16.11 -0.44
CA ASP A 533 -2.87 15.98 0.09
C ASP A 533 -2.78 16.52 1.53
N LYS A 534 -3.42 17.67 1.82
CA LYS A 534 -3.57 18.15 3.21
C LYS A 534 -4.28 17.13 4.11
N ALA A 535 -5.37 16.52 3.62
CA ALA A 535 -6.09 15.49 4.35
C ALA A 535 -5.30 14.18 4.52
N ARG A 536 -4.37 13.86 3.61
CA ARG A 536 -3.45 12.72 3.76
C ARG A 536 -2.51 12.96 4.94
N ILE A 537 -1.89 14.14 5.01
CA ILE A 537 -0.98 14.53 6.10
C ILE A 537 -1.74 14.52 7.43
N SER A 538 -2.84 15.25 7.52
CA SER A 538 -3.65 15.35 8.75
C SER A 538 -4.13 13.98 9.26
N ARG A 539 -4.59 13.09 8.37
CA ARG A 539 -4.98 11.72 8.77
C ARG A 539 -3.79 10.91 9.26
N SER A 540 -2.60 11.10 8.70
CA SER A 540 -1.39 10.41 9.13
C SER A 540 -0.99 10.85 10.53
N GLU A 541 -0.99 12.16 10.79
CA GLU A 541 -0.69 12.75 12.10
C GLU A 541 -1.73 12.35 13.15
N GLN A 542 -3.02 12.40 12.82
CA GLN A 542 -4.08 11.96 13.71
C GLN A 542 -3.94 10.49 14.07
N ARG A 543 -3.52 9.63 13.13
CA ARG A 543 -3.26 8.21 13.39
C ARG A 543 -2.06 7.99 14.31
N MET A 544 -1.11 8.91 14.36
CA MET A 544 0.02 8.86 15.30
C MET A 544 -0.40 9.22 16.73
N SER A 545 -1.55 9.90 16.93
CA SER A 545 -2.04 10.21 18.27
C SER A 545 -2.32 8.96 19.12
N ASP A 546 -2.11 9.08 20.43
CA ASP A 546 -2.29 7.98 21.39
C ASP A 546 -3.71 7.42 21.40
N ALA A 547 -4.72 8.29 21.31
CA ALA A 547 -6.12 7.87 21.24
C ALA A 547 -6.41 7.02 20.00
N ALA A 548 -5.86 7.40 18.84
CA ALA A 548 -5.99 6.61 17.62
C ALA A 548 -5.16 5.31 17.69
N ARG A 549 -4.03 5.32 18.39
CA ARG A 549 -3.20 4.13 18.63
C ARG A 549 -3.96 3.09 19.48
N GLU A 550 -4.59 3.49 20.57
CA GLU A 550 -5.37 2.59 21.43
C GLU A 550 -6.54 1.93 20.68
N VAL A 551 -7.31 2.72 19.93
CA VAL A 551 -8.41 2.19 19.11
C VAL A 551 -7.90 1.19 18.06
N ARG A 552 -6.77 1.49 17.41
CA ARG A 552 -6.14 0.56 16.44
C ARG A 552 -5.66 -0.73 17.09
N ILE A 553 -5.10 -0.66 18.30
CA ILE A 553 -4.66 -1.86 19.04
C ILE A 553 -5.88 -2.74 19.32
N SER A 554 -6.97 -2.18 19.85
CA SER A 554 -8.20 -2.93 20.13
C SER A 554 -8.79 -3.57 18.87
N ALA A 555 -8.91 -2.82 17.77
CA ALA A 555 -9.45 -3.33 16.51
C ALA A 555 -8.56 -4.42 15.88
N ARG A 556 -7.22 -4.28 15.99
CA ARG A 556 -6.27 -5.31 15.53
C ARG A 556 -6.37 -6.58 16.37
N GLU A 557 -6.58 -6.46 17.67
CA GLU A 557 -6.78 -7.62 18.55
C GLU A 557 -8.06 -8.38 18.18
N GLU A 558 -9.17 -7.68 17.95
CA GLU A 558 -10.41 -8.27 17.47
C GLU A 558 -10.24 -8.94 16.09
N GLN A 559 -9.61 -8.25 15.15
CA GLN A 559 -9.41 -8.78 13.80
C GLN A 559 -8.41 -9.94 13.77
N SER A 560 -7.39 -9.94 14.64
CA SER A 560 -6.48 -11.08 14.79
C SER A 560 -7.18 -12.28 15.40
N ALA A 561 -8.06 -12.07 16.39
CA ALA A 561 -8.88 -13.15 16.93
C ALA A 561 -9.81 -13.74 15.87
N LEU A 562 -10.44 -12.89 15.06
CA LEU A 562 -11.28 -13.32 13.94
C LEU A 562 -10.48 -14.07 12.87
N ARG A 563 -9.28 -13.60 12.51
CA ARG A 563 -8.42 -14.28 11.54
C ARG A 563 -7.94 -15.64 12.05
N ASN A 564 -7.59 -15.75 13.33
CA ASN A 564 -7.23 -17.04 13.91
C ASN A 564 -8.40 -18.02 13.85
N LEU A 565 -9.63 -17.56 14.11
CA LEU A 565 -10.84 -18.39 13.96
C LEU A 565 -11.03 -18.84 12.50
N GLN A 566 -10.86 -17.93 11.53
CA GLN A 566 -10.93 -18.26 10.11
C GLN A 566 -9.83 -19.22 9.66
N GLU A 567 -8.60 -19.06 10.13
CA GLU A 567 -7.49 -19.98 9.85
C GLU A 567 -7.70 -21.36 10.50
N GLU A 568 -8.40 -21.43 11.62
CA GLU A 568 -8.83 -22.69 12.25
C GLU A 568 -9.94 -23.40 11.44
N GLU A 569 -10.86 -22.65 10.84
CA GLU A 569 -11.95 -23.19 10.00
C GLU A 569 -11.50 -23.56 8.58
N GLU A 570 -10.70 -22.71 7.92
CA GLU A 570 -10.34 -22.82 6.50
C GLU A 570 -8.98 -23.52 6.27
N GLY A 571 -8.17 -23.69 7.31
CA GLY A 571 -6.78 -24.16 7.21
C GLY A 571 -5.80 -23.05 6.81
N ILE A 572 -4.49 -23.32 6.91
CA ILE A 572 -3.45 -22.33 6.61
C ILE A 572 -3.32 -22.14 5.09
N LEU A 573 -3.88 -21.04 4.58
CA LEU A 573 -3.79 -20.68 3.15
C LEU A 573 -2.41 -20.09 2.76
N TYR A 574 -1.69 -19.50 3.73
CA TYR A 574 -0.35 -18.95 3.56
C TYR A 574 0.35 -18.81 4.92
N ALA A 575 1.59 -19.29 5.05
CA ALA A 575 2.48 -18.92 6.15
C ALA A 575 3.94 -18.87 5.67
N PRO A 576 4.80 -18.09 6.35
CA PRO A 576 6.24 -18.12 6.09
C PRO A 576 6.77 -19.55 6.22
N GLY A 577 7.42 -20.06 5.17
CA GLY A 577 7.99 -21.42 5.16
C GLY A 577 7.02 -22.56 4.79
N ILE A 578 5.86 -22.29 4.20
CA ILE A 578 4.96 -23.37 3.68
C ILE A 578 5.33 -23.84 2.27
N ALA A 579 6.22 -23.13 1.58
CA ALA A 579 6.79 -23.58 0.33
C ALA A 579 8.23 -24.06 0.56
N ASP A 580 8.37 -25.20 1.24
CA ASP A 580 9.54 -26.08 1.07
C ASP A 580 9.25 -27.08 -0.06
#